data_AF-A0A7W4DUH2-F1
#
_entry.id   AF-A0A7W4DUH2-F1
#
_cell.length_a   1.000
_cell.length_b   1.000
_cell.length_c   1.000
_cell.angle_alpha   90.00
_cell.angle_beta   90.00
_cell.angle_gamma   90.00
#
_symmetry.space_group_name_H-M   'P 1'
#
loop_
_entity.id
_entity.type
_entity.pdbx_description
1 polymer ?
#
loop_
_entity_poly.entity_id
_entity_poly.type
_entity_poly.pdbx_seq_one_letter_code
_entity_poly.pdbx_strand_id
1 'polypeptide(L)'
;MLDMNADVLKFFRDIAIMSGVLTLVVGTLMYVFRKSFARKLLFVVGVGMFLSYAAGVAKSVFPIWVIFINQAVMLTYTALLIRWVTHALRVPVRDITDRMNRVSGGDLTVSSESDLNHARDEFGDLYRKFSDMLGVLAQSVHRSIVSSVDMVGECDQFKIQADSISHGANHQASSTEEISSAVEEMVAIITQNQDNAKQGSLIGSRVDSDLKTVSTAFEETEVSMRDILDKVASISDIANKTNILAINAAIEAARAGELGRGFAVVAGEVRRLADQSARLSDEIQQKTHHSASAVDTMGNTLRETIPSIQKMVSMMQELSLASDEQKAGTEQISTALGTLAQVTSENAGSSNALNESAGKLVALAEDLRDRMLHFKIE
;
A
#
# COMPACT_ATOMS: atom_id res chain seq x y z
N MET A 1 -30.63 -114.58 22.17
CA MET A 1 -29.49 -113.70 22.45
C MET A 1 -28.96 -113.25 21.10
N LEU A 2 -29.18 -111.98 20.75
CA LEU A 2 -28.74 -111.27 19.53
C LEU A 2 -29.07 -111.92 18.17
N ASP A 3 -30.32 -111.79 17.72
CA ASP A 3 -30.58 -111.51 16.30
C ASP A 3 -31.07 -110.06 16.21
N MET A 4 -30.13 -109.14 16.41
CA MET A 4 -30.36 -107.75 16.05
C MET A 4 -30.39 -107.72 14.52
N ASN A 5 -31.61 -107.69 13.97
CA ASN A 5 -31.88 -107.67 12.54
C ASN A 5 -30.89 -106.73 11.86
N ALA A 6 -30.20 -107.16 10.79
CA ALA A 6 -29.18 -106.37 10.11
C ALA A 6 -29.66 -104.96 9.74
N ASP A 7 -30.97 -104.81 9.54
CA ASP A 7 -31.66 -103.54 9.32
C ASP A 7 -31.63 -102.58 10.51
N VAL A 8 -31.70 -103.06 11.76
CA VAL A 8 -31.64 -102.21 12.97
C VAL A 8 -30.22 -101.67 13.16
N LEU A 9 -29.20 -102.49 12.94
CA LEU A 9 -27.79 -102.09 13.07
C LEU A 9 -27.39 -101.11 11.95
N LYS A 10 -27.89 -101.34 10.73
CA LYS A 10 -27.76 -100.41 9.59
C LYS A 10 -28.48 -99.09 9.86
N PHE A 11 -29.67 -99.12 10.45
CA PHE A 11 -30.44 -97.94 10.85
C PHE A 11 -29.71 -97.06 11.88
N PHE A 12 -29.18 -97.64 12.96
CA PHE A 12 -28.39 -96.86 13.94
C PHE A 12 -27.11 -96.29 13.34
N ARG A 13 -26.45 -97.01 12.44
CA ARG A 13 -25.25 -96.54 11.73
C ARG A 13 -25.55 -95.36 10.82
N ASP A 14 -26.63 -95.43 10.04
CA ASP A 14 -27.00 -94.36 9.10
C ASP A 14 -27.45 -93.09 9.86
N ILE A 15 -28.10 -93.25 11.02
CA ILE A 15 -28.42 -92.15 11.95
C ILE A 15 -27.17 -91.50 12.51
N ALA A 16 -26.23 -92.29 13.01
CA ALA A 16 -24.99 -91.76 13.58
C ALA A 16 -24.18 -90.99 12.53
N ILE A 17 -24.06 -91.51 11.30
CA ILE A 17 -23.37 -90.84 10.19
C ILE A 17 -24.06 -89.52 9.84
N MET A 18 -25.38 -89.52 9.64
CA MET A 18 -26.13 -88.31 9.29
C MET A 18 -26.11 -87.26 10.41
N SER A 19 -26.22 -87.66 11.68
CA SER A 19 -26.10 -86.74 12.81
C SER A 19 -24.69 -86.16 12.95
N GLY A 20 -23.66 -86.96 12.66
CA GLY A 20 -22.27 -86.53 12.67
C GLY A 20 -21.97 -85.53 11.56
N VAL A 21 -22.45 -85.81 10.34
CA VAL A 21 -22.34 -84.90 9.20
C VAL A 21 -23.09 -83.60 9.47
N LEU A 22 -24.33 -83.66 9.98
CA LEU A 22 -25.12 -82.47 10.29
C LEU A 22 -24.45 -81.60 11.37
N THR A 23 -23.93 -82.22 12.43
CA THR A 23 -23.24 -81.51 13.51
C THR A 23 -21.95 -80.87 13.02
N LEU A 24 -21.19 -81.57 12.16
CA LEU A 24 -19.98 -81.03 11.56
C LEU A 24 -20.30 -79.86 10.62
N VAL A 25 -21.31 -79.98 9.76
CA VAL A 25 -21.75 -78.89 8.85
C VAL A 25 -22.26 -77.69 9.62
N VAL A 26 -23.17 -77.87 10.59
CA VAL A 26 -23.70 -76.78 11.42
C VAL A 26 -22.59 -76.17 12.28
N GLY A 27 -21.71 -76.98 12.85
CA GLY A 27 -20.56 -76.52 13.64
C GLY A 27 -19.56 -75.70 12.82
N THR A 28 -19.21 -76.15 11.61
CA THR A 28 -18.35 -75.40 10.69
C THR A 28 -19.03 -74.10 10.26
N LEU A 29 -20.32 -74.11 9.92
CA LEU A 29 -21.06 -72.89 9.60
C LEU A 29 -21.13 -71.93 10.80
N MET A 30 -21.37 -72.42 12.01
CA MET A 30 -21.37 -71.59 13.22
C MET A 30 -20.00 -70.98 13.52
N TYR A 31 -18.91 -71.70 13.20
CA TYR A 31 -17.55 -71.19 13.30
C TYR A 31 -17.28 -70.09 12.26
N VAL A 32 -17.64 -70.32 10.99
CA VAL A 32 -17.51 -69.33 9.90
C VAL A 32 -18.29 -68.06 10.22
N PHE A 33 -19.53 -68.20 10.69
CA PHE A 33 -20.41 -67.09 11.03
C PHE A 33 -20.23 -66.59 12.48
N ARG A 34 -19.09 -66.85 13.15
CA ARG A 34 -18.89 -66.58 14.58
C ARG A 34 -19.31 -65.18 15.05
N LYS A 35 -19.16 -64.15 14.23
CA LYS A 35 -19.52 -62.75 14.55
C LYS A 35 -20.79 -62.27 13.84
N SER A 36 -21.59 -63.19 13.32
CA SER A 36 -22.75 -62.90 12.52
C SER A 36 -24.06 -63.21 13.25
N PHE A 37 -25.11 -62.43 12.95
CA PHE A 37 -26.49 -62.83 13.24
C PHE A 37 -26.78 -64.24 12.71
N ALA A 38 -26.17 -64.61 11.56
CA ALA A 38 -26.30 -65.93 10.97
C ALA A 38 -25.87 -67.05 11.91
N ARG A 39 -24.95 -66.85 12.87
CA ARG A 39 -24.64 -67.88 13.87
C ARG A 39 -25.80 -68.18 14.80
N LYS A 40 -26.50 -67.13 15.27
CA LYS A 40 -27.70 -67.30 16.11
C LYS A 40 -28.78 -68.02 15.30
N LEU A 41 -28.97 -67.63 14.03
CA LEU A 41 -29.92 -68.27 13.12
C LEU A 41 -29.56 -69.75 12.83
N LEU A 42 -28.31 -70.03 12.49
CA LEU A 42 -27.78 -71.37 12.21
C LEU A 42 -27.87 -72.29 13.42
N PHE A 43 -27.65 -71.77 14.63
CA PHE A 43 -27.85 -72.53 15.85
C PHE A 43 -29.31 -72.96 16.00
N VAL A 44 -30.25 -72.02 15.86
CA VAL A 44 -31.67 -72.33 16.01
C VAL A 44 -32.12 -73.28 14.88
N VAL A 45 -31.83 -72.97 13.61
CA VAL A 45 -32.16 -73.84 12.46
C VAL A 45 -31.52 -75.22 12.59
N GLY A 46 -30.26 -75.31 13.05
CA GLY A 46 -29.57 -76.58 13.29
C GLY A 46 -30.24 -77.43 14.36
N VAL A 47 -30.67 -76.82 15.47
CA VAL A 47 -31.48 -77.49 16.51
C VAL A 47 -32.82 -77.98 15.92
N GLY A 48 -33.47 -77.17 15.08
CA GLY A 48 -34.71 -77.55 14.40
C GLY A 48 -34.54 -78.70 13.42
N MET A 49 -33.47 -78.70 12.62
CA MET A 49 -33.12 -79.79 11.70
C MET A 49 -32.82 -81.08 12.46
N PHE A 50 -32.09 -81.00 13.57
CA PHE A 50 -31.80 -82.16 14.42
C PHE A 50 -33.08 -82.75 15.03
N LEU A 51 -33.97 -81.91 15.56
CA LEU A 51 -35.28 -82.33 16.08
C LEU A 51 -36.16 -82.94 14.98
N SER A 52 -36.17 -82.36 13.78
CA SER A 52 -36.89 -82.89 12.60
C SER A 52 -36.38 -84.26 12.19
N TYR A 53 -35.06 -84.45 12.19
CA TYR A 53 -34.43 -85.70 11.81
C TYR A 53 -34.72 -86.81 12.84
N ALA A 54 -34.53 -86.50 14.13
CA ALA A 54 -34.85 -87.40 15.24
C ALA A 54 -36.33 -87.83 15.24
N ALA A 55 -37.23 -86.90 14.88
CA ALA A 55 -38.65 -87.19 14.71
C ALA A 55 -38.96 -88.09 13.51
N GLY A 56 -38.25 -87.92 12.38
CA GLY A 56 -38.39 -88.77 11.20
C GLY A 56 -38.03 -90.22 11.47
N VAL A 57 -36.97 -90.44 12.25
CA VAL A 57 -36.52 -91.75 12.76
C VAL A 57 -37.57 -92.42 13.66
N ALA A 58 -38.32 -91.63 14.44
CA ALA A 58 -39.38 -92.15 15.31
C ALA A 58 -40.61 -92.66 14.53
N LYS A 59 -40.87 -92.16 13.30
CA LYS A 59 -42.02 -92.59 12.48
C LYS A 59 -41.98 -94.08 12.12
N SER A 60 -40.80 -94.70 12.08
CA SER A 60 -40.62 -96.13 11.84
C SER A 60 -40.94 -97.04 13.04
N VAL A 61 -41.21 -96.46 14.23
CA VAL A 61 -41.30 -97.22 15.50
C VAL A 61 -42.60 -96.94 16.28
N PHE A 62 -43.29 -95.81 16.04
CA PHE A 62 -44.41 -95.33 16.88
C PHE A 62 -45.77 -95.26 16.13
N PRO A 63 -46.92 -95.32 16.85
CA PRO A 63 -48.26 -95.28 16.26
C PRO A 63 -48.62 -93.93 15.62
N ILE A 64 -49.56 -93.94 14.67
CA ILE A 64 -49.97 -92.79 13.83
C ILE A 64 -50.27 -91.50 14.63
N TRP A 65 -50.85 -91.59 15.83
CA TRP A 65 -51.15 -90.43 16.68
C TRP A 65 -49.90 -89.63 17.10
N VAL A 66 -48.74 -90.28 17.26
CA VAL A 66 -47.45 -89.64 17.57
C VAL A 66 -46.96 -88.78 16.41
N ILE A 67 -47.29 -89.17 15.17
CA ILE A 67 -46.94 -88.41 13.97
C ILE A 67 -47.70 -87.08 13.96
N PHE A 68 -48.99 -87.07 14.31
CA PHE A 68 -49.80 -85.84 14.38
C PHE A 68 -49.30 -84.87 15.46
N ILE A 69 -48.95 -85.38 16.64
CA ILE A 69 -48.35 -84.56 17.71
C ILE A 69 -47.02 -83.96 17.25
N ASN A 70 -46.18 -84.75 16.58
CA ASN A 70 -44.91 -84.26 16.05
C ASN A 70 -45.09 -83.17 14.99
N GLN A 71 -46.05 -83.33 14.07
CA GLN A 71 -46.37 -82.30 13.08
C GLN A 71 -46.86 -81.00 13.74
N ALA A 72 -47.69 -81.09 14.79
CA ALA A 72 -48.12 -79.92 15.54
C ALA A 72 -46.96 -79.23 16.27
N VAL A 73 -46.03 -79.98 16.87
CA VAL A 73 -44.83 -79.44 17.51
C VAL A 73 -43.91 -78.75 16.49
N MET A 74 -43.70 -79.36 15.32
CA MET A 74 -42.89 -78.77 14.26
C MET A 74 -43.52 -77.50 13.71
N LEU A 75 -44.82 -77.48 13.47
CA LEU A 75 -45.54 -76.26 13.06
C LEU A 75 -45.41 -75.14 14.10
N THR A 76 -45.53 -75.48 15.38
CA THR A 76 -45.38 -74.51 16.49
C THR A 76 -43.95 -73.98 16.56
N TYR A 77 -42.95 -74.87 16.42
CA TYR A 77 -41.55 -74.51 16.39
C TYR A 77 -41.22 -73.59 15.21
N THR A 78 -41.71 -73.90 14.00
CA THR A 78 -41.54 -73.04 12.81
C THR A 78 -42.21 -71.68 13.00
N ALA A 79 -43.40 -71.61 13.60
CA ALA A 79 -44.07 -70.35 13.90
C ALA A 79 -43.27 -69.49 14.91
N LEU A 80 -42.73 -70.11 15.97
CA LEU A 80 -41.88 -69.44 16.95
C LEU A 80 -40.56 -68.97 16.32
N LEU A 81 -39.95 -69.80 15.46
CA LEU A 81 -38.75 -69.45 14.71
C LEU A 81 -39.00 -68.23 13.81
N ILE A 82 -40.07 -68.25 13.01
CA ILE A 82 -40.44 -67.13 12.14
C ILE A 82 -40.65 -65.86 12.96
N ARG A 83 -41.38 -65.96 14.08
CA ARG A 83 -41.61 -64.81 14.98
C ARG A 83 -40.31 -64.28 15.59
N TRP A 84 -39.41 -65.17 16.03
CA TRP A 84 -38.11 -64.80 16.58
C TRP A 84 -37.21 -64.15 15.52
N VAL A 85 -37.08 -64.75 14.33
CA VAL A 85 -36.30 -64.19 13.22
C VAL A 85 -36.86 -62.84 12.78
N THR A 86 -38.18 -62.73 12.63
CA THR A 86 -38.84 -61.47 12.26
C THR A 86 -38.57 -60.40 13.31
N HIS A 87 -38.67 -60.72 14.60
CA HIS A 87 -38.38 -59.76 15.67
C HIS A 87 -36.90 -59.38 15.70
N ALA A 88 -36.00 -60.35 15.58
CA ALA A 88 -34.55 -60.16 15.66
C ALA A 88 -33.97 -59.41 14.44
N LEU A 89 -34.64 -59.43 13.28
CA LEU A 89 -34.28 -58.60 12.13
C LEU A 89 -35.00 -57.25 12.12
N ARG A 90 -36.32 -57.23 12.42
CA ARG A 90 -37.14 -56.03 12.28
C ARG A 90 -36.82 -54.96 13.31
N VAL A 91 -36.56 -55.32 14.56
CA VAL A 91 -36.27 -54.35 15.63
C VAL A 91 -34.98 -53.55 15.36
N PRO A 92 -33.80 -54.18 15.11
CA PRO A 92 -32.58 -53.42 14.84
C PRO A 92 -32.66 -52.59 13.56
N VAL A 93 -33.25 -53.14 12.49
CA VAL A 93 -33.42 -52.40 11.22
C VAL A 93 -34.35 -51.21 11.40
N ARG A 94 -35.45 -51.37 12.14
CA ARG A 94 -36.38 -50.28 12.42
C ARG A 94 -35.74 -49.19 13.28
N ASP A 95 -34.98 -49.54 14.32
CA ASP A 95 -34.27 -48.56 15.15
C ASP A 95 -33.29 -47.72 14.31
N ILE A 96 -32.46 -48.36 13.48
CA ILE A 96 -31.54 -47.64 12.58
C ILE A 96 -32.32 -46.76 11.59
N THR A 97 -33.40 -47.28 11.00
CA THR A 97 -34.24 -46.53 10.03
C THR A 97 -34.92 -45.32 10.68
N ASP A 98 -35.49 -45.48 11.87
CA ASP A 98 -36.16 -44.40 12.60
C ASP A 98 -35.14 -43.30 12.99
N ARG A 99 -33.90 -43.68 13.32
CA ARG A 99 -32.81 -42.73 13.56
C ARG A 99 -32.34 -42.03 12.29
N MET A 100 -32.21 -42.76 11.18
CA MET A 100 -31.91 -42.16 9.88
C MET A 100 -33.00 -41.15 9.46
N ASN A 101 -34.27 -41.44 9.75
CA ASN A 101 -35.37 -40.50 9.50
C ASN A 101 -35.24 -39.22 10.34
N ARG A 102 -34.87 -39.34 11.63
CA ARG A 102 -34.59 -38.17 12.48
C ARG A 102 -33.43 -37.32 11.95
N VAL A 103 -32.34 -37.97 11.53
CA VAL A 103 -31.18 -37.32 10.92
C VAL A 103 -31.56 -36.62 9.61
N SER A 104 -32.42 -37.23 8.79
CA SER A 104 -32.95 -36.59 7.57
C SER A 104 -33.80 -35.35 7.86
N GLY A 105 -34.40 -35.27 9.04
CA GLY A 105 -35.09 -34.09 9.55
C GLY A 105 -34.19 -33.08 10.25
N GLY A 106 -32.86 -33.24 10.17
CA GLY A 106 -31.87 -32.34 10.74
C GLY A 106 -31.45 -32.65 12.17
N ASP A 107 -31.97 -33.70 12.81
CA ASP A 107 -31.59 -34.04 14.19
C ASP A 107 -30.31 -34.88 14.23
N LEU A 108 -29.17 -34.27 14.61
CA LEU A 108 -27.87 -34.94 14.71
C LEU A 108 -27.54 -35.42 16.14
N THR A 109 -28.44 -35.20 17.12
CA THR A 109 -28.25 -35.58 18.54
C THR A 109 -28.52 -37.09 18.80
N VAL A 110 -28.88 -37.84 17.77
CA VAL A 110 -29.49 -39.19 17.85
C VAL A 110 -28.48 -40.31 18.17
N SER A 111 -27.19 -39.99 18.19
CA SER A 111 -26.09 -40.97 18.24
C SER A 111 -25.89 -41.66 19.61
N SER A 112 -26.34 -41.03 20.70
CA SER A 112 -25.86 -41.33 22.07
C SER A 112 -26.40 -42.63 22.71
N GLU A 113 -27.62 -43.08 22.39
CA GLU A 113 -28.26 -44.19 23.12
C GLU A 113 -28.94 -45.20 22.19
N SER A 114 -28.30 -46.35 21.93
CA SER A 114 -28.95 -47.56 21.39
C SER A 114 -28.33 -48.82 21.99
N ASP A 115 -29.18 -49.78 22.34
CA ASP A 115 -28.80 -51.13 22.74
C ASP A 115 -27.94 -51.83 21.66
N LEU A 116 -28.05 -51.41 20.40
CA LEU A 116 -27.28 -51.92 19.27
C LEU A 116 -25.78 -51.60 19.38
N ASN A 117 -25.40 -50.55 20.13
CA ASN A 117 -23.99 -50.19 20.29
C ASN A 117 -23.18 -51.34 20.92
N HIS A 118 -23.83 -52.14 21.79
CA HIS A 118 -23.23 -53.27 22.49
C HIS A 118 -23.35 -54.59 21.71
N ALA A 119 -24.09 -54.59 20.60
CA ALA A 119 -24.25 -55.76 19.76
C ALA A 119 -22.94 -56.11 19.04
N ARG A 120 -22.56 -57.39 19.10
CA ARG A 120 -21.35 -57.95 18.49
C ARG A 120 -21.61 -58.64 17.14
N ASP A 121 -22.73 -58.31 16.51
CA ASP A 121 -23.14 -58.76 15.17
C ASP A 121 -23.15 -57.59 14.17
N GLU A 122 -23.52 -57.86 12.91
CA GLU A 122 -23.48 -56.89 11.81
C GLU A 122 -24.34 -55.65 12.07
N PHE A 123 -25.43 -55.78 12.82
CA PHE A 123 -26.29 -54.65 13.17
C PHE A 123 -25.60 -53.69 14.13
N GLY A 124 -24.84 -54.21 15.09
CA GLY A 124 -24.02 -53.37 15.96
C GLY A 124 -22.86 -52.70 15.21
N ASP A 125 -22.27 -53.40 14.23
CA ASP A 125 -21.23 -52.80 13.39
C ASP A 125 -21.76 -51.69 12.48
N LEU A 126 -22.92 -51.92 11.85
CA LEU A 126 -23.65 -50.93 11.08
C LEU A 126 -24.00 -49.71 11.94
N TYR A 127 -24.52 -49.93 13.15
CA TYR A 127 -24.86 -48.84 14.08
C TYR A 127 -23.62 -48.01 14.44
N ARG A 128 -22.50 -48.64 14.80
CA ARG A 128 -21.25 -47.91 15.13
C ARG A 128 -20.75 -47.09 13.94
N LYS A 129 -20.76 -47.64 12.73
CA LYS A 129 -20.35 -46.88 11.52
C LYS A 129 -21.29 -45.73 11.20
N PHE A 130 -22.59 -45.92 11.40
CA PHE A 130 -23.57 -44.85 11.30
C PHE A 130 -23.35 -43.75 12.36
N SER A 131 -23.09 -44.14 13.61
CA SER A 131 -22.78 -43.24 14.73
C SER A 131 -21.49 -42.43 14.50
N ASP A 132 -20.42 -43.07 14.01
CA ASP A 132 -19.16 -42.42 13.61
C ASP A 132 -19.43 -41.35 12.54
N MET A 133 -20.23 -41.67 11.52
CA MET A 133 -20.61 -40.74 10.45
C MET A 133 -21.40 -39.54 10.99
N LEU A 134 -22.33 -39.76 11.93
CA LEU A 134 -23.07 -38.68 12.57
C LEU A 134 -22.16 -37.76 13.38
N GLY A 135 -21.19 -38.31 14.10
CA GLY A 135 -20.21 -37.51 14.84
C GLY A 135 -19.40 -36.59 13.93
N VAL A 136 -18.91 -37.12 12.80
CA VAL A 136 -18.20 -36.31 11.79
C VAL A 136 -19.10 -35.26 11.16
N LEU A 137 -20.35 -35.60 10.84
CA LEU A 137 -21.32 -34.66 10.27
C LEU A 137 -21.66 -33.53 11.24
N ALA A 138 -21.94 -33.85 12.51
CA ALA A 138 -22.24 -32.87 13.55
C ALA A 138 -21.04 -31.93 13.80
N GLN A 139 -19.82 -32.47 13.83
CA GLN A 139 -18.61 -31.66 13.94
C GLN A 139 -18.43 -30.74 12.73
N SER A 140 -18.71 -31.22 11.51
CA SER A 140 -18.64 -30.41 10.29
C SER A 140 -19.65 -29.28 10.27
N VAL A 141 -20.90 -29.54 10.71
CA VAL A 141 -21.94 -28.50 10.85
C VAL A 141 -21.52 -27.47 11.89
N HIS A 142 -21.08 -27.92 13.08
CA HIS A 142 -20.63 -27.02 14.14
C HIS A 142 -19.48 -26.12 13.68
N ARG A 143 -18.46 -26.70 13.03
CA ARG A 143 -17.34 -25.93 12.49
C ARG A 143 -17.77 -24.93 11.42
N SER A 144 -18.76 -25.27 10.61
CA SER A 144 -19.30 -24.37 9.59
C SER A 144 -20.06 -23.19 10.22
N ILE A 145 -20.82 -23.43 11.30
CA ILE A 145 -21.50 -22.37 12.06
C ILE A 145 -20.47 -21.41 12.67
N VAL A 146 -19.46 -21.94 13.37
CA VAL A 146 -18.41 -21.13 13.99
C VAL A 146 -17.67 -20.32 12.93
N SER A 147 -17.26 -20.94 11.82
CA SER A 147 -16.58 -20.26 10.72
C SER A 147 -17.43 -19.16 10.07
N SER A 148 -18.76 -19.32 10.04
CA SER A 148 -19.67 -18.30 9.52
C SER A 148 -19.72 -17.08 10.46
N VAL A 149 -19.75 -17.30 11.78
CA VAL A 149 -19.71 -16.23 12.79
C VAL A 149 -18.38 -15.48 12.73
N ASP A 150 -17.26 -16.20 12.66
CA ASP A 150 -15.94 -15.60 12.53
C ASP A 150 -15.84 -14.74 11.25
N MET A 151 -16.39 -15.23 10.12
CA MET A 151 -16.42 -14.48 8.86
C MET A 151 -17.19 -13.16 8.97
N VAL A 152 -18.30 -13.11 9.73
CA VAL A 152 -19.02 -11.86 9.99
C VAL A 152 -18.14 -10.88 10.77
N GLY A 153 -17.42 -11.35 11.80
CA GLY A 153 -16.50 -10.52 12.58
C GLY A 153 -15.36 -9.94 11.74
N GLU A 154 -14.77 -10.74 10.85
CA GLU A 154 -13.73 -10.27 9.92
C GLU A 154 -14.28 -9.25 8.90
N CYS A 155 -15.52 -9.42 8.44
CA CYS A 155 -16.15 -8.45 7.55
C CYS A 155 -16.37 -7.09 8.23
N ASP A 156 -16.68 -7.05 9.53
CA ASP A 156 -16.76 -5.79 10.26
C ASP A 156 -15.39 -5.09 10.35
N GLN A 157 -14.29 -5.85 10.50
CA GLN A 157 -12.94 -5.28 10.39
C GLN A 157 -12.66 -4.71 9.00
N PHE A 158 -13.09 -5.38 7.93
CA PHE A 158 -12.97 -4.84 6.57
C PHE A 158 -13.75 -3.54 6.39
N LYS A 159 -14.92 -3.39 7.00
CA LYS A 159 -15.68 -2.13 6.97
C LYS A 159 -14.95 -1.00 7.69
N ILE A 160 -14.42 -1.27 8.89
CA ILE A 160 -13.61 -0.28 9.64
C ILE A 160 -12.39 0.14 8.81
N GLN A 161 -11.71 -0.82 8.18
CA GLN A 161 -10.55 -0.54 7.31
C GLN A 161 -10.96 0.26 6.07
N ALA A 162 -12.10 -0.06 5.45
CA ALA A 162 -12.64 0.70 4.34
C ALA A 162 -12.93 2.15 4.73
N ASP A 163 -13.61 2.38 5.86
CA ASP A 163 -13.91 3.72 6.37
C ASP A 163 -12.63 4.51 6.65
N SER A 164 -11.60 3.87 7.23
CA SER A 164 -10.28 4.47 7.44
C SER A 164 -9.62 4.88 6.13
N ILE A 165 -9.65 4.03 5.10
CA ILE A 165 -9.14 4.36 3.76
C ILE A 165 -9.93 5.54 3.15
N SER A 166 -11.25 5.56 3.29
CA SER A 166 -12.09 6.66 2.79
C SER A 166 -11.76 7.99 3.47
N HIS A 167 -11.60 7.98 4.80
CA HIS A 167 -11.16 9.16 5.55
C HIS A 167 -9.75 9.61 5.13
N GLY A 168 -8.81 8.68 4.99
CA GLY A 168 -7.47 8.97 4.50
C GLY A 168 -7.48 9.58 3.10
N ALA A 169 -8.30 9.05 2.19
CA ALA A 169 -8.48 9.58 0.85
C ALA A 169 -9.06 11.00 0.86
N ASN A 170 -10.07 11.29 1.68
CA ASN A 170 -10.62 12.64 1.81
C ASN A 170 -9.60 13.64 2.35
N HIS A 171 -8.81 13.24 3.36
CA HIS A 171 -7.71 14.07 3.86
C HIS A 171 -6.66 14.33 2.79
N GLN A 172 -6.27 13.29 2.06
CA GLN A 172 -5.31 13.41 0.96
C GLN A 172 -5.82 14.32 -0.16
N ALA A 173 -7.12 14.24 -0.50
CA ALA A 173 -7.74 15.13 -1.49
C ALA A 173 -7.61 16.60 -1.06
N SER A 174 -8.00 16.92 0.17
CA SER A 174 -7.91 18.29 0.71
C SER A 174 -6.47 18.80 0.74
N SER A 175 -5.50 17.97 1.18
CA SER A 175 -4.09 18.36 1.16
C SER A 175 -3.56 18.55 -0.27
N THR A 176 -4.05 17.77 -1.23
CA THR A 176 -3.66 17.90 -2.64
C THR A 176 -4.18 19.20 -3.24
N GLU A 177 -5.40 19.60 -2.92
CA GLU A 177 -5.98 20.88 -3.32
C GLU A 177 -5.18 22.06 -2.74
N GLU A 178 -4.83 22.00 -1.46
CA GLU A 178 -4.02 23.04 -0.80
C GLU A 178 -2.63 23.17 -1.44
N ILE A 179 -1.95 22.04 -1.70
CA ILE A 179 -0.65 22.05 -2.37
C ILE A 179 -0.80 22.56 -3.82
N SER A 180 -1.87 22.20 -4.52
CA SER A 180 -2.14 22.71 -5.88
C SER A 180 -2.25 24.24 -5.88
N SER A 181 -2.99 24.81 -4.92
CA SER A 181 -3.10 26.27 -4.77
C SER A 181 -1.74 26.91 -4.47
N ALA A 182 -0.92 26.30 -3.62
CA ALA A 182 0.41 26.80 -3.31
C ALA A 182 1.35 26.74 -4.52
N VAL A 183 1.20 25.73 -5.39
CA VAL A 183 1.95 25.60 -6.65
C VAL A 183 1.52 26.67 -7.65
N GLU A 184 0.22 26.97 -7.77
CA GLU A 184 -0.27 28.07 -8.61
C GLU A 184 0.30 29.43 -8.16
N GLU A 185 0.33 29.68 -6.85
CA GLU A 185 0.95 30.89 -6.29
C GLU A 185 2.46 30.93 -6.55
N MET A 186 3.16 29.79 -6.41
CA MET A 186 4.58 29.68 -6.75
C MET A 186 4.85 30.01 -8.22
N VAL A 187 4.01 29.53 -9.16
CA VAL A 187 4.16 29.84 -10.59
C VAL A 187 4.03 31.34 -10.84
N ALA A 188 3.10 32.02 -10.15
CA ALA A 188 2.96 33.48 -10.23
C ALA A 188 4.22 34.20 -9.74
N ILE A 189 4.77 33.78 -8.60
CA ILE A 189 6.00 34.36 -8.02
C ILE A 189 7.21 34.11 -8.93
N ILE A 190 7.37 32.90 -9.47
CA ILE A 190 8.45 32.56 -10.40
C ILE A 190 8.38 33.44 -11.66
N THR A 191 7.18 33.62 -12.21
CA THR A 191 6.96 34.47 -13.38
C THR A 191 7.31 35.93 -13.08
N GLN A 192 6.91 36.42 -11.91
CA GLN A 192 7.25 37.78 -11.46
C GLN A 192 8.76 37.95 -11.26
N ASN A 193 9.44 36.96 -10.67
CA ASN A 193 10.90 36.98 -10.51
C ASN A 193 11.62 37.01 -11.85
N GLN A 194 11.12 36.25 -12.84
CA GLN A 194 11.66 36.26 -14.19
C GLN A 194 11.52 37.64 -14.85
N ASP A 195 10.37 38.30 -14.73
CA ASP A 195 10.16 39.66 -15.27
C ASP A 195 11.07 40.68 -14.55
N ASN A 196 11.13 40.63 -13.22
CA ASN A 196 12.02 41.48 -12.43
C ASN A 196 13.48 41.31 -12.83
N ALA A 197 13.94 40.08 -13.07
CA ALA A 197 15.29 39.78 -13.53
C ALA A 197 15.55 40.37 -14.92
N LYS A 198 14.62 40.22 -15.86
CA LYS A 198 14.72 40.82 -17.21
C LYS A 198 14.77 42.34 -17.15
N GLN A 199 13.89 42.97 -16.37
CA GLN A 199 13.89 44.41 -16.18
C GLN A 199 15.18 44.91 -15.52
N GLY A 200 15.66 44.21 -14.48
CA GLY A 200 16.93 44.52 -13.82
C GLY A 200 18.13 44.45 -14.76
N SER A 201 18.16 43.44 -15.64
CA SER A 201 19.19 43.29 -16.69
C SER A 201 19.16 44.43 -17.71
N LEU A 202 17.96 44.84 -18.15
CA LEU A 202 17.77 45.99 -19.06
C LEU A 202 18.25 47.31 -18.43
N ILE A 203 17.85 47.57 -17.17
CA ILE A 203 18.27 48.76 -16.43
C ILE A 203 19.78 48.75 -16.22
N GLY A 204 20.35 47.64 -15.77
CA GLY A 204 21.79 47.51 -15.57
C GLY A 204 22.59 47.72 -16.87
N SER A 205 22.11 47.19 -18.00
CA SER A 205 22.74 47.39 -19.31
C SER A 205 22.72 48.85 -19.75
N ARG A 206 21.61 49.57 -19.47
CA ARG A 206 21.52 51.02 -19.74
C ARG A 206 22.49 51.80 -18.86
N VAL A 207 22.55 51.48 -17.56
CA VAL A 207 23.48 52.13 -16.62
C VAL A 207 24.94 51.88 -17.03
N ASP A 208 25.31 50.68 -17.46
CA ASP A 208 26.65 50.39 -17.99
C ASP A 208 27.00 51.27 -19.20
N SER A 209 26.06 51.45 -20.13
CA SER A 209 26.23 52.34 -21.29
C SER A 209 26.37 53.81 -20.89
N ASP A 210 25.54 54.29 -19.97
CA ASP A 210 25.58 55.66 -19.49
C ASP A 210 26.91 55.93 -18.75
N LEU A 211 27.38 55.01 -17.92
CA LEU A 211 28.66 55.12 -17.21
C LEU A 211 29.87 55.12 -18.15
N LYS A 212 29.83 54.35 -19.24
CA LYS A 212 30.88 54.39 -20.27
C LYS A 212 30.96 55.77 -20.94
N THR A 213 29.81 56.36 -21.26
CA THR A 213 29.73 57.70 -21.84
C THR A 213 30.30 58.75 -20.88
N VAL A 214 29.95 58.64 -19.59
CA VAL A 214 30.48 59.51 -18.52
C VAL A 214 31.99 59.31 -18.35
N SER A 215 32.50 58.07 -18.43
CA SER A 215 33.93 57.77 -18.35
C SER A 215 34.71 58.48 -19.46
N THR A 216 34.24 58.41 -20.71
CA THR A 216 34.88 59.11 -21.83
C THR A 216 34.89 60.63 -21.64
N ALA A 217 33.79 61.22 -21.14
CA ALA A 217 33.75 62.66 -20.86
C ALA A 217 34.75 63.08 -19.77
N PHE A 218 35.00 62.23 -18.77
CA PHE A 218 36.04 62.49 -17.75
C PHE A 218 37.44 62.41 -18.34
N GLU A 219 37.73 61.44 -19.20
CA GLU A 219 39.02 61.33 -19.90
C GLU A 219 39.30 62.59 -20.75
N GLU A 220 38.30 63.07 -21.50
CA GLU A 220 38.41 64.32 -22.28
C GLU A 220 38.62 65.55 -21.38
N THR A 221 37.98 65.57 -20.22
CA THR A 221 38.14 66.65 -19.22
C THR A 221 39.54 66.63 -18.60
N GLU A 222 40.09 65.45 -18.30
CA GLU A 222 41.45 65.28 -17.79
C GLU A 222 42.49 65.84 -18.78
N VAL A 223 42.34 65.52 -20.08
CA VAL A 223 43.20 66.04 -21.14
C VAL A 223 43.09 67.57 -21.23
N SER A 224 41.87 68.10 -21.17
CA SER A 224 41.63 69.56 -21.21
C SER A 224 42.25 70.29 -20.02
N MET A 225 42.19 69.70 -18.82
CA MET A 225 42.82 70.27 -17.62
C MET A 225 44.35 70.29 -17.73
N ARG A 226 44.97 69.26 -18.32
CA ARG A 226 46.42 69.25 -18.61
C ARG A 226 46.81 70.36 -19.59
N ASP A 227 46.07 70.54 -20.68
CA ASP A 227 46.31 71.62 -21.65
C ASP A 227 46.17 73.02 -21.01
N ILE A 228 45.20 73.20 -20.10
CA ILE A 228 45.07 74.44 -19.32
C ILE A 228 46.30 74.66 -18.43
N LEU A 229 46.78 73.64 -17.71
CA LEU A 229 47.98 73.75 -16.86
C LEU A 229 49.20 74.19 -17.67
N ASP A 230 49.41 73.59 -18.85
CA ASP A 230 50.55 73.90 -19.74
C ASP A 230 50.47 75.34 -20.28
N LYS A 231 49.27 75.77 -20.68
CA LYS A 231 49.03 77.15 -21.15
C LYS A 231 49.20 78.18 -20.04
N VAL A 232 48.70 77.89 -18.83
CA VAL A 232 48.83 78.79 -17.67
C VAL A 232 50.28 78.88 -17.20
N ALA A 233 51.03 77.76 -17.23
CA ALA A 233 52.46 77.78 -16.97
C ALA A 233 53.20 78.70 -17.96
N SER A 234 52.86 78.61 -19.25
CA SER A 234 53.42 79.48 -20.29
C SER A 234 53.08 80.97 -20.05
N ILE A 235 51.87 81.28 -19.58
CA ILE A 235 51.47 82.67 -19.23
C ILE A 235 52.27 83.16 -18.02
N SER A 236 52.46 82.33 -16.99
CA SER A 236 53.28 82.68 -15.81
C SER A 236 54.74 82.97 -16.21
N ASP A 237 55.30 82.17 -17.11
CA ASP A 237 56.63 82.40 -17.69
C ASP A 237 56.73 83.71 -18.46
N ILE A 238 55.70 84.04 -19.27
CA ILE A 238 55.62 85.32 -19.98
C ILE A 238 55.55 86.48 -18.98
N ALA A 239 54.69 86.39 -17.96
CA ALA A 239 54.55 87.40 -16.92
C ALA A 239 55.87 87.65 -16.19
N ASN A 240 56.61 86.59 -15.82
CA ASN A 240 57.94 86.70 -15.22
C ASN A 240 58.95 87.38 -16.14
N LYS A 241 58.99 87.01 -17.43
CA LYS A 241 59.86 87.67 -18.43
C LYS A 241 59.51 89.15 -18.60
N THR A 242 58.22 89.48 -18.65
CA THR A 242 57.74 90.88 -18.72
C THR A 242 58.09 91.66 -17.47
N ASN A 243 58.03 91.04 -16.29
CA ASN A 243 58.45 91.64 -15.02
C ASN A 243 59.94 92.02 -15.04
N ILE A 244 60.81 91.10 -15.49
CA ILE A 244 62.25 91.34 -15.63
C ILE A 244 62.52 92.45 -16.66
N LEU A 245 61.82 92.43 -17.80
CA LEU A 245 61.90 93.49 -18.83
C LEU A 245 61.50 94.86 -18.27
N ALA A 246 60.41 94.91 -17.50
CA ALA A 246 59.92 96.14 -16.87
C ALA A 246 60.90 96.69 -15.82
N ILE A 247 61.53 95.81 -15.03
CA ILE A 247 62.61 96.19 -14.09
C ILE A 247 63.79 96.79 -14.86
N ASN A 248 64.24 96.14 -15.94
CA ASN A 248 65.32 96.67 -16.77
C ASN A 248 64.98 98.03 -17.39
N ALA A 249 63.74 98.20 -17.86
CA ALA A 249 63.26 99.48 -18.40
C ALA A 249 63.18 100.57 -17.32
N ALA A 250 62.75 100.24 -16.10
CA ALA A 250 62.72 101.18 -14.98
C ALA A 250 64.12 101.63 -14.55
N ILE A 251 65.10 100.71 -14.58
CA ILE A 251 66.52 101.03 -14.31
C ILE A 251 67.07 101.99 -15.38
N GLU A 252 66.84 101.72 -16.66
CA GLU A 252 67.35 102.56 -17.74
C GLU A 252 66.64 103.93 -17.77
N ALA A 253 65.35 103.98 -17.44
CA ALA A 253 64.60 105.23 -17.28
C ALA A 253 65.14 106.07 -16.11
N ALA A 254 65.52 105.45 -14.99
CA ALA A 254 66.18 106.15 -13.88
C ALA A 254 67.58 106.66 -14.27
N ARG A 255 68.29 105.92 -15.12
CA ARG A 255 69.61 106.30 -15.65
C ARG A 255 69.56 107.52 -16.59
N ALA A 256 68.44 107.72 -17.30
CA ALA A 256 68.20 108.86 -18.18
C ALA A 256 67.78 110.16 -17.44
N GLY A 257 67.60 110.13 -16.11
CA GLY A 257 67.30 111.33 -15.31
C GLY A 257 65.94 111.96 -15.61
N GLU A 258 65.88 113.31 -15.71
CA GLU A 258 64.63 114.07 -15.95
C GLU A 258 63.93 113.69 -17.27
N LEU A 259 64.68 113.30 -18.31
CA LEU A 259 64.11 112.87 -19.61
C LEU A 259 63.43 111.50 -19.54
N GLY A 260 63.76 110.67 -18.55
CA GLY A 260 63.23 109.31 -18.37
C GLY A 260 62.01 109.19 -17.46
N ARG A 261 61.54 110.29 -16.84
CA ARG A 261 60.46 110.28 -15.84
C ARG A 261 59.16 109.64 -16.32
N GLY A 262 58.74 109.95 -17.56
CA GLY A 262 57.54 109.35 -18.16
C GLY A 262 57.70 107.85 -18.40
N PHE A 263 58.87 107.41 -18.87
CA PHE A 263 59.18 106.00 -19.09
C PHE A 263 59.24 105.20 -17.78
N ALA A 264 59.74 105.80 -16.69
CA ALA A 264 59.78 105.16 -15.38
C ALA A 264 58.37 104.83 -14.84
N VAL A 265 57.39 105.72 -15.06
CA VAL A 265 55.99 105.49 -14.67
C VAL A 265 55.38 104.35 -15.47
N VAL A 266 55.59 104.33 -16.80
CA VAL A 266 55.11 103.26 -17.67
C VAL A 266 55.74 101.92 -17.28
N ALA A 267 57.05 101.89 -17.02
CA ALA A 267 57.75 100.68 -16.60
C ALA A 267 57.23 100.16 -15.24
N GLY A 268 56.93 101.05 -14.29
CA GLY A 268 56.31 100.69 -13.01
C GLY A 268 54.91 100.08 -13.16
N GLU A 269 54.09 100.62 -14.07
CA GLU A 269 52.76 100.09 -14.34
C GLU A 269 52.80 98.74 -15.09
N VAL A 270 53.71 98.59 -16.06
CA VAL A 270 53.97 97.31 -16.73
C VAL A 270 54.41 96.26 -15.71
N ARG A 271 55.28 96.63 -14.75
CA ARG A 271 55.71 95.75 -13.67
C ARG A 271 54.53 95.30 -12.81
N ARG A 272 53.67 96.24 -12.41
CA ARG A 272 52.47 95.98 -11.60
C ARG A 272 51.51 95.01 -12.31
N LEU A 273 51.31 95.19 -13.62
CA LEU A 273 50.49 94.30 -14.45
C LEU A 273 51.13 92.90 -14.60
N ALA A 274 52.45 92.84 -14.78
CA ALA A 274 53.17 91.57 -14.85
C ALA A 274 53.07 90.78 -13.53
N ASP A 275 53.30 91.41 -12.38
CA ASP A 275 53.11 90.80 -11.06
C ASP A 275 51.66 90.34 -10.84
N GLN A 276 50.68 91.13 -11.30
CA GLN A 276 49.27 90.77 -11.23
C GLN A 276 48.95 89.55 -12.12
N SER A 277 49.52 89.48 -13.33
CA SER A 277 49.34 88.35 -14.24
C SER A 277 49.97 87.07 -13.71
N ALA A 278 51.15 87.15 -13.07
CA ALA A 278 51.79 86.00 -12.43
C ALA A 278 50.93 85.44 -11.30
N ARG A 279 50.44 86.31 -10.38
CA ARG A 279 49.54 85.89 -9.29
C ARG A 279 48.25 85.22 -9.79
N LEU A 280 47.60 85.80 -10.80
CA LEU A 280 46.40 85.21 -11.40
C LEU A 280 46.70 83.86 -12.05
N SER A 281 47.87 83.71 -12.67
CA SER A 281 48.30 82.45 -13.27
C SER A 281 48.47 81.37 -12.21
N ASP A 282 49.12 81.67 -11.07
CA ASP A 282 49.27 80.75 -9.94
C ASP A 282 47.91 80.33 -9.36
N GLU A 283 46.98 81.28 -9.19
CA GLU A 283 45.62 80.98 -8.71
C GLU A 283 44.87 80.03 -9.66
N ILE A 284 44.97 80.27 -10.98
CA ILE A 284 44.38 79.37 -11.98
C ILE A 284 45.05 78.00 -11.91
N GLN A 285 46.38 77.93 -11.83
CA GLN A 285 47.12 76.68 -11.73
C GLN A 285 46.67 75.84 -10.54
N GLN A 286 46.53 76.46 -9.37
CA GLN A 286 46.07 75.78 -8.15
C GLN A 286 44.63 75.23 -8.32
N LYS A 287 43.72 76.03 -8.88
CA LYS A 287 42.33 75.59 -9.13
C LYS A 287 42.25 74.48 -10.16
N THR A 288 43.05 74.54 -11.21
CA THR A 288 43.11 73.52 -12.26
C THR A 288 43.71 72.23 -11.71
N HIS A 289 44.76 72.29 -10.88
CA HIS A 289 45.31 71.11 -10.20
C HIS A 289 44.28 70.42 -9.30
N HIS A 290 43.54 71.19 -8.50
CA HIS A 290 42.48 70.64 -7.66
C HIS A 290 41.37 69.98 -8.49
N SER A 291 40.98 70.60 -9.61
CA SER A 291 39.98 70.05 -10.53
C SER A 291 40.47 68.76 -11.21
N ALA A 292 41.73 68.72 -11.65
CA ALA A 292 42.35 67.54 -12.24
C ALA A 292 42.39 66.36 -11.26
N SER A 293 42.72 66.60 -9.99
CA SER A 293 42.70 65.58 -8.94
C SER A 293 41.30 65.02 -8.68
N ALA A 294 40.27 65.87 -8.76
CA ALA A 294 38.87 65.43 -8.60
C ALA A 294 38.42 64.54 -9.77
N VAL A 295 38.81 64.90 -11.01
CA VAL A 295 38.54 64.10 -12.22
C VAL A 295 39.23 62.73 -12.15
N ASP A 296 40.49 62.68 -11.73
CA ASP A 296 41.21 61.40 -11.56
C ASP A 296 40.53 60.49 -10.53
N THR A 297 40.10 61.06 -9.39
CA THR A 297 39.36 60.32 -8.35
C THR A 297 38.04 59.76 -8.89
N MET A 298 37.30 60.56 -9.66
CA MET A 298 36.06 60.12 -10.32
C MET A 298 36.32 59.00 -11.35
N GLY A 299 37.37 59.12 -12.16
CA GLY A 299 37.77 58.09 -13.12
C GLY A 299 38.14 56.75 -12.46
N ASN A 300 38.86 56.80 -11.33
CA ASN A 300 39.17 55.60 -10.54
C ASN A 300 37.90 54.96 -9.97
N THR A 301 36.95 55.76 -9.46
CA THR A 301 35.66 55.26 -8.92
C THR A 301 34.81 54.60 -10.00
N LEU A 302 34.78 55.16 -11.21
CA LEU A 302 34.07 54.59 -12.36
C LEU A 302 34.68 53.26 -12.80
N ARG A 303 36.01 53.13 -12.81
CA ARG A 303 36.72 51.88 -13.11
C ARG A 303 36.37 50.74 -12.15
N GLU A 304 36.04 51.04 -10.90
CA GLU A 304 35.57 50.05 -9.91
C GLU A 304 34.06 49.77 -10.01
N THR A 305 33.28 50.78 -10.39
CA THR A 305 31.80 50.70 -10.43
C THR A 305 31.29 49.93 -11.66
N ILE A 306 31.88 50.17 -12.83
CA ILE A 306 31.45 49.52 -14.09
C ILE A 306 31.46 47.98 -13.99
N PRO A 307 32.54 47.32 -13.53
CA PRO A 307 32.55 45.86 -13.34
C PRO A 307 31.46 45.37 -12.39
N SER A 308 31.13 46.15 -11.35
CA SER A 308 30.08 45.81 -10.39
C SER A 308 28.69 45.81 -11.03
N ILE A 309 28.41 46.78 -11.91
CA ILE A 309 27.17 46.82 -12.69
C ILE A 309 27.11 45.66 -13.70
N GLN A 310 28.21 45.35 -14.37
CA GLN A 310 28.26 44.20 -15.30
C GLN A 310 28.01 42.87 -14.57
N LYS A 311 28.57 42.71 -13.37
CA LYS A 311 28.29 41.55 -12.51
C LYS A 311 26.81 41.50 -12.12
N MET A 312 26.20 42.64 -11.79
CA MET A 312 24.76 42.72 -11.52
C MET A 312 23.93 42.24 -12.71
N VAL A 313 24.25 42.68 -13.93
CA VAL A 313 23.58 42.24 -15.16
C VAL A 313 23.72 40.71 -15.35
N SER A 314 24.93 40.16 -15.15
CA SER A 314 25.17 38.72 -15.23
C SER A 314 24.30 37.94 -14.22
N MET A 315 24.25 38.39 -12.95
CA MET A 315 23.43 37.76 -11.92
C MET A 315 21.93 37.81 -12.26
N MET A 316 21.47 38.90 -12.88
CA MET A 316 20.07 38.99 -13.34
C MET A 316 19.77 38.03 -14.49
N GLN A 317 20.73 37.80 -15.40
CA GLN A 317 20.57 36.79 -16.46
C GLN A 317 20.52 35.37 -15.88
N GLU A 318 21.40 35.06 -14.92
CA GLU A 318 21.39 33.79 -14.18
C GLU A 318 20.06 33.59 -13.43
N LEU A 319 19.54 34.64 -12.78
CA LEU A 319 18.26 34.58 -12.09
C LEU A 319 17.09 34.30 -13.05
N SER A 320 17.11 34.88 -14.25
CA SER A 320 16.10 34.58 -15.28
C SER A 320 16.16 33.10 -15.70
N LEU A 321 17.37 32.55 -15.91
CA LEU A 321 17.55 31.15 -16.29
C LEU A 321 17.10 30.20 -15.16
N ALA A 322 17.47 30.51 -13.92
CA ALA A 322 17.03 29.75 -12.75
C ALA A 322 15.50 29.80 -12.58
N SER A 323 14.87 30.93 -12.89
CA SER A 323 13.41 31.06 -12.86
C SER A 323 12.74 30.21 -13.93
N ASP A 324 13.32 30.11 -15.13
CA ASP A 324 12.83 29.20 -16.18
C ASP A 324 12.93 27.72 -15.76
N GLU A 325 14.02 27.34 -15.07
CA GLU A 325 14.17 25.99 -14.52
C GLU A 325 13.17 25.70 -13.39
N GLN A 326 12.96 26.66 -12.47
CA GLN A 326 11.94 26.54 -11.43
C GLN A 326 10.53 26.40 -12.00
N LYS A 327 10.23 27.08 -13.11
CA LYS A 327 8.96 26.94 -13.82
C LYS A 327 8.78 25.52 -14.36
N ALA A 328 9.80 24.96 -15.01
CA ALA A 328 9.73 23.57 -15.46
C ALA A 328 9.56 22.57 -14.29
N GLY A 329 10.22 22.83 -13.16
CA GLY A 329 10.05 22.04 -11.94
C GLY A 329 8.62 22.09 -11.36
N THR A 330 8.01 23.27 -11.36
CA THR A 330 6.62 23.44 -10.88
C THR A 330 5.59 22.78 -11.81
N GLU A 331 5.82 22.76 -13.13
CA GLU A 331 5.00 22.01 -14.09
C GLU A 331 5.05 20.48 -13.82
N GLN A 332 6.24 19.95 -13.47
CA GLN A 332 6.38 18.55 -13.07
C GLN A 332 5.64 18.25 -11.76
N ILE A 333 5.74 19.14 -10.76
CA ILE A 333 5.01 19.00 -9.50
C ILE A 333 3.49 19.01 -9.76
N SER A 334 2.99 19.92 -10.61
CA SER A 334 1.58 19.97 -10.99
C SER A 334 1.10 18.66 -11.62
N THR A 335 1.90 18.08 -12.52
CA THR A 335 1.61 16.78 -13.13
C THR A 335 1.56 15.65 -12.08
N ALA A 336 2.50 15.65 -11.13
CA ALA A 336 2.54 14.68 -10.04
C ALA A 336 1.32 14.81 -9.12
N LEU A 337 0.87 16.04 -8.83
CA LEU A 337 -0.35 16.29 -8.05
C LEU A 337 -1.59 15.76 -8.78
N GLY A 338 -1.68 15.90 -10.10
CA GLY A 338 -2.76 15.30 -10.90
C GLY A 338 -2.80 13.77 -10.78
N THR A 339 -1.63 13.13 -10.79
CA THR A 339 -1.52 11.66 -10.57
C THR A 339 -1.93 11.29 -9.14
N LEU A 340 -1.53 12.08 -8.15
CA LEU A 340 -1.86 11.86 -6.76
C LEU A 340 -3.37 12.00 -6.51
N ALA A 341 -4.02 12.99 -7.12
CA ALA A 341 -5.48 13.14 -7.11
C ALA A 341 -6.20 11.93 -7.71
N GLN A 342 -5.67 11.37 -8.80
CA GLN A 342 -6.21 10.14 -9.39
C GLN A 342 -6.11 8.95 -8.41
N VAL A 343 -4.93 8.73 -7.80
CA VAL A 343 -4.75 7.66 -6.80
C VAL A 343 -5.67 7.85 -5.60
N THR A 344 -5.86 9.10 -5.15
CA THR A 344 -6.82 9.42 -4.09
C THR A 344 -8.25 9.04 -4.46
N SER A 345 -8.68 9.33 -5.70
CA SER A 345 -9.99 8.91 -6.20
C SER A 345 -10.12 7.38 -6.29
N GLU A 346 -9.08 6.69 -6.76
CA GLU A 346 -9.03 5.23 -6.82
C GLU A 346 -9.10 4.59 -5.42
N ASN A 347 -8.46 5.18 -4.41
CA ASN A 347 -8.53 4.74 -3.02
C ASN A 347 -9.95 4.89 -2.45
N ALA A 348 -10.61 6.02 -2.71
CA ALA A 348 -12.00 6.23 -2.29
C ALA A 348 -12.95 5.22 -2.96
N GLY A 349 -12.77 4.96 -4.26
CA GLY A 349 -13.53 3.94 -4.99
C GLY A 349 -13.27 2.52 -4.46
N SER A 350 -12.01 2.19 -4.18
CA SER A 350 -11.61 0.89 -3.64
C SER A 350 -12.16 0.65 -2.23
N SER A 351 -12.18 1.69 -1.38
CA SER A 351 -12.82 1.65 -0.07
C SER A 351 -14.31 1.33 -0.19
N ASN A 352 -15.02 2.02 -1.09
CA ASN A 352 -16.45 1.76 -1.29
C ASN A 352 -16.72 0.33 -1.79
N ALA A 353 -15.91 -0.16 -2.73
CA ALA A 353 -15.99 -1.53 -3.24
C ALA A 353 -15.68 -2.58 -2.14
N LEU A 354 -14.74 -2.29 -1.25
CA LEU A 354 -14.42 -3.15 -0.10
C LEU A 354 -15.59 -3.22 0.87
N ASN A 355 -16.23 -2.09 1.20
CA ASN A 355 -17.40 -2.04 2.06
C ASN A 355 -18.58 -2.84 1.46
N GLU A 356 -18.85 -2.67 0.16
CA GLU A 356 -19.87 -3.45 -0.55
C GLU A 356 -19.57 -4.96 -0.52
N SER A 357 -18.30 -5.34 -0.74
CA SER A 357 -17.87 -6.74 -0.72
C SER A 357 -18.00 -7.35 0.68
N ALA A 358 -17.61 -6.61 1.73
CA ALA A 358 -17.81 -7.03 3.11
C ALA A 358 -19.31 -7.21 3.43
N GLY A 359 -20.18 -6.31 2.97
CA GLY A 359 -21.64 -6.46 3.09
C GLY A 359 -22.18 -7.74 2.44
N LYS A 360 -21.71 -8.06 1.22
CA LYS A 360 -22.08 -9.31 0.53
C LYS A 360 -21.59 -10.56 1.25
N LEU A 361 -20.38 -10.53 1.81
CA LEU A 361 -19.82 -11.64 2.58
C LEU A 361 -20.58 -11.87 3.89
N VAL A 362 -20.99 -10.81 4.58
CA VAL A 362 -21.87 -10.92 5.76
C VAL A 362 -23.18 -11.62 5.39
N ALA A 363 -23.85 -11.19 4.32
CA ALA A 363 -25.10 -11.82 3.89
C ALA A 363 -24.92 -13.31 3.53
N LEU A 364 -23.79 -13.67 2.90
CA LEU A 364 -23.46 -15.07 2.60
C LEU A 364 -23.16 -15.88 3.87
N ALA A 365 -22.47 -15.29 4.85
CA ALA A 365 -22.19 -15.90 6.14
C ALA A 365 -23.48 -16.17 6.92
N GLU A 366 -24.39 -15.21 6.93
CA GLU A 366 -25.70 -15.32 7.58
C GLU A 366 -26.56 -16.40 6.91
N ASP A 367 -26.64 -16.43 5.57
CA ASP A 367 -27.36 -17.49 4.84
C ASP A 367 -26.76 -18.88 5.13
N LEU A 368 -25.42 -19.01 5.16
CA LEU A 368 -24.75 -20.26 5.51
C LEU A 368 -25.08 -20.69 6.95
N ARG A 369 -25.02 -19.74 7.91
CA ARG A 369 -25.36 -19.99 9.30
C ARG A 369 -26.81 -20.45 9.44
N ASP A 370 -27.74 -19.76 8.81
CA ASP A 370 -29.17 -20.06 8.89
C ASP A 370 -29.51 -21.43 8.30
N ARG A 371 -28.85 -21.81 7.19
CA ARG A 371 -28.95 -23.17 6.63
C ARG A 371 -28.38 -24.23 7.57
N MET A 372 -27.29 -23.93 8.26
CA MET A 372 -26.66 -24.86 9.20
C MET A 372 -27.46 -24.99 10.51
N LEU A 373 -28.14 -23.93 10.96
CA LEU A 373 -29.03 -23.94 12.12
C LEU A 373 -30.26 -24.85 11.96
N HIS A 374 -30.60 -25.26 10.72
CA HIS A 374 -31.58 -26.31 10.49
C HIS A 374 -31.16 -27.64 11.15
N PHE A 375 -29.86 -27.90 11.26
CA PHE A 375 -29.34 -29.08 11.91
C PHE A 375 -29.21 -28.87 13.43
N LYS A 376 -29.87 -29.72 14.21
CA LYS A 376 -29.75 -29.74 15.66
C LYS A 376 -28.48 -30.49 16.05
N ILE A 377 -27.57 -29.74 16.65
CA ILE A 377 -26.35 -30.21 17.30
C ILE A 377 -26.51 -30.00 18.82
N GLU A 378 -25.84 -30.81 19.64
CA GLU A 378 -25.92 -30.73 21.11
C GLU A 378 -25.45 -29.38 21.68
#